data_AF-A0A0J0YBW3-F1
#
_entry.id   AF-A0A0J0YBW3-F1
#
_cell.length_a   1.000
_cell.length_b   1.000
_cell.length_c   1.000
_cell.angle_alpha   90.00
_cell.angle_beta   90.00
_cell.angle_gamma   90.00
#
_symmetry.space_group_name_H-M   'P 1'
#
loop_
_entity.id
_entity.type
_entity.pdbx_description
1 polymer ?
#
loop_
_entity_poly.entity_id
_entity_poly.type
_entity_poly.pdbx_seq_one_letter_code
_entity_poly.pdbx_strand_id
1 'polypeptide(L)'
;TTAQTQFPVATDSCDGDVSNIVKTSGAFVASETCANAGTYTNTWTVKDDCGNTSDVYTQVITIEDTTAPTWTTEAGTLNVTVQCSDATALTTAQTQFPVATDSCDGDVSNIVKTSGAFVASEGCANAGTYTNTWTVKDDCGNTSDIYTQVITIEDTTAPTWTTQAGTLNVTVQCSDATALTTAQTQFPVATDSCDGDVSNIVKTSGAFVASEGCANAGTYTNTWTVNDDCGNTS
;
A
#
# COMPACT_ATOMS: atom_id res chain seq x y z
N THR A 1 -28.14 21.74 -13.59
CA THR A 1 -29.60 21.98 -13.45
C THR A 1 -30.06 23.37 -13.88
N THR A 2 -29.19 24.39 -13.99
CA THR A 2 -29.59 25.76 -14.39
C THR A 2 -29.73 26.02 -15.90
N ALA A 3 -29.11 25.20 -16.75
CA ALA A 3 -29.16 25.45 -18.21
C ALA A 3 -30.53 25.12 -18.84
N GLN A 4 -31.24 24.10 -18.33
CA GLN A 4 -32.57 23.74 -18.83
C GLN A 4 -33.68 24.74 -18.46
N THR A 5 -33.43 25.63 -17.49
CA THR A 5 -34.40 26.65 -17.07
C THR A 5 -34.23 27.98 -17.80
N GLN A 6 -33.21 28.12 -18.66
CA GLN A 6 -33.06 29.31 -19.50
C GLN A 6 -33.93 29.19 -20.75
N PHE A 7 -34.98 30.01 -20.79
CA PHE A 7 -35.84 30.21 -21.95
C PHE A 7 -35.32 31.37 -22.81
N PRO A 8 -35.43 31.30 -24.14
CA PRO A 8 -35.19 32.46 -24.98
C PRO A 8 -36.27 33.52 -24.74
N VAL A 9 -35.96 34.76 -25.09
CA VAL A 9 -36.91 35.88 -25.12
C VAL A 9 -37.02 36.38 -26.55
N ALA A 10 -38.22 36.82 -26.94
CA ALA A 10 -38.51 37.37 -28.25
C ALA A 10 -39.16 38.75 -28.10
N THR A 11 -39.07 39.57 -29.15
CA THR A 11 -39.73 40.88 -29.25
C THR A 11 -40.24 41.07 -30.66
N ASP A 12 -41.42 41.66 -30.82
CA ASP A 12 -41.94 42.10 -32.12
C ASP A 12 -42.33 43.59 -32.05
N SER A 13 -42.15 44.33 -33.15
CA SER A 13 -42.41 45.77 -33.18
C SER A 13 -43.90 46.13 -33.30
N CYS A 14 -44.72 45.19 -33.75
CA CYS A 14 -46.14 45.33 -34.05
C CYS A 14 -47.02 44.48 -33.12
N ASP A 15 -46.45 43.45 -32.49
CA ASP A 15 -47.07 42.59 -31.48
C ASP A 15 -46.40 42.79 -30.11
N GLY A 16 -47.21 43.24 -29.15
CA GLY A 16 -46.77 43.49 -27.78
C GLY A 16 -46.69 42.23 -26.91
N ASP A 17 -47.25 41.10 -27.35
CA ASP A 17 -47.28 39.82 -26.63
C ASP A 17 -46.69 38.67 -27.47
N VAL A 18 -45.36 38.54 -27.43
CA VAL A 18 -44.61 37.41 -28.01
C VAL A 18 -44.19 36.39 -26.95
N SER A 19 -45.07 36.11 -25.99
CA SER A 19 -44.80 35.15 -24.90
C SER A 19 -45.02 33.68 -25.30
N ASN A 20 -45.61 33.41 -26.46
CA ASN A 20 -45.95 32.06 -26.97
C ASN A 20 -44.75 31.30 -27.59
N ILE A 21 -43.58 31.37 -26.95
CA ILE A 21 -42.37 30.68 -27.38
C ILE A 21 -42.55 29.16 -27.25
N VAL A 22 -42.34 28.43 -28.36
CA VAL A 22 -42.53 26.98 -28.46
C VAL A 22 -41.20 26.27 -28.63
N LYS A 23 -40.94 25.26 -27.79
CA LYS A 23 -39.82 24.34 -27.97
C LYS A 23 -40.17 23.36 -29.09
N THR A 24 -39.41 23.38 -30.17
CA THR A 24 -39.65 22.52 -31.34
C THR A 24 -38.83 21.23 -31.31
N SER A 25 -37.67 21.19 -30.65
CA SER A 25 -36.86 19.98 -30.48
C SER A 25 -35.93 20.07 -29.27
N GLY A 26 -35.27 18.96 -28.90
CA GLY A 26 -34.35 18.93 -27.75
C GLY A 26 -34.02 17.54 -27.20
N ALA A 27 -33.75 16.55 -28.05
CA ALA A 27 -33.36 15.22 -27.59
C ALA A 27 -31.94 15.22 -26.99
N PHE A 28 -31.70 14.34 -26.01
CA PHE A 28 -30.37 14.08 -25.48
C PHE A 28 -29.59 13.21 -26.47
N VAL A 29 -28.33 13.56 -26.70
CA VAL A 29 -27.36 12.74 -27.44
C VAL A 29 -26.24 12.40 -26.46
N ALA A 30 -26.14 11.12 -26.10
CA ALA A 30 -25.10 10.62 -25.19
C ALA A 30 -23.71 10.74 -25.84
N SER A 31 -22.69 10.96 -25.03
CA SER A 31 -21.29 10.88 -25.47
C SER A 31 -20.94 9.43 -25.83
N GLU A 32 -20.17 9.23 -26.89
CA GLU A 32 -19.66 7.91 -27.28
C GLU A 32 -18.51 7.43 -26.36
N THR A 33 -17.94 8.32 -25.56
CA THR A 33 -16.69 8.07 -24.81
C THR A 33 -16.83 8.23 -23.29
N CYS A 34 -17.99 8.64 -22.80
CA CYS A 34 -18.23 8.95 -21.40
C CYS A 34 -19.71 8.72 -21.10
N ALA A 35 -20.03 7.67 -20.33
CA ALA A 35 -21.38 7.12 -20.21
C ALA A 35 -22.41 8.10 -19.59
N ASN A 36 -21.93 9.07 -18.83
CA ASN A 36 -22.68 10.07 -18.07
C ASN A 36 -22.55 11.49 -18.66
N ALA A 37 -21.96 11.65 -19.85
CA ALA A 37 -21.90 12.91 -20.60
C ALA A 37 -22.76 12.91 -21.87
N GLY A 38 -22.98 14.09 -22.43
CA GLY A 38 -23.70 14.26 -23.69
C GLY A 38 -24.17 15.69 -23.93
N THR A 39 -25.05 15.87 -24.91
CA THR A 39 -25.57 17.20 -25.26
C THR A 39 -27.08 17.19 -25.48
N TYR A 40 -27.74 18.29 -25.13
CA TYR A 40 -29.07 18.64 -25.61
C TYR A 40 -28.96 19.77 -26.62
N THR A 41 -29.58 19.61 -27.79
CA THR A 41 -29.72 20.68 -28.78
C THR A 41 -31.18 21.07 -28.87
N ASN A 42 -31.56 22.10 -28.10
CA ASN A 42 -32.92 22.61 -28.05
C ASN A 42 -33.15 23.63 -29.16
N THR A 43 -34.27 23.53 -29.88
CA THR A 43 -34.69 24.54 -30.84
C THR A 43 -36.01 25.17 -30.45
N TRP A 44 -36.17 26.46 -30.72
CA TRP A 44 -37.33 27.25 -30.35
C TRP A 44 -37.80 28.13 -31.50
N THR A 45 -39.11 28.32 -31.61
CA THR A 45 -39.73 29.32 -32.48
C THR A 45 -40.85 30.04 -31.74
N VAL A 46 -41.23 31.22 -32.22
CA VAL A 46 -42.36 31.99 -31.69
C VAL A 46 -43.21 32.47 -32.86
N LYS A 47 -44.52 32.69 -32.62
CA LYS A 47 -45.41 33.27 -33.62
C LYS A 47 -46.02 34.56 -33.11
N ASP A 48 -46.06 35.59 -33.94
CA ASP A 48 -46.84 36.77 -33.63
C ASP A 48 -48.35 36.50 -33.77
N ASP A 49 -49.18 37.45 -33.30
CA ASP A 49 -50.65 37.41 -33.41
C ASP A 49 -51.16 37.35 -34.86
N CYS A 50 -50.33 37.74 -35.83
CA CYS A 50 -50.64 37.64 -37.27
C CYS A 50 -50.27 36.28 -37.88
N GLY A 51 -49.60 35.40 -37.11
CA GLY A 51 -49.17 34.07 -37.52
C GLY A 51 -47.79 34.01 -38.18
N ASN A 52 -47.04 35.11 -38.24
CA ASN A 52 -45.66 35.11 -38.72
C ASN A 52 -44.78 34.33 -37.73
N THR A 53 -43.87 33.50 -38.23
CA THR A 53 -42.99 32.67 -37.39
C THR A 53 -41.58 33.23 -37.38
N SER A 54 -40.94 33.26 -36.20
CA SER A 54 -39.54 33.68 -36.06
C SER A 54 -38.57 32.72 -36.75
N ASP A 55 -37.32 33.18 -36.92
CA ASP A 55 -36.20 32.28 -37.12
C ASP A 55 -36.04 31.32 -35.92
N VAL A 56 -35.39 30.19 -36.18
CA VAL A 56 -35.13 29.17 -35.16
C VAL A 56 -34.01 29.65 -34.23
N TYR A 57 -34.31 29.71 -32.94
CA TYR A 57 -33.29 29.88 -31.90
C TYR A 57 -32.78 28.52 -31.43
N THR A 58 -31.47 28.34 -31.40
CA THR A 58 -30.82 27.09 -30.97
C THR A 58 -30.05 27.31 -29.68
N GLN A 59 -30.27 26.44 -28.70
CA GLN A 59 -29.52 26.35 -27.45
C GLN A 59 -28.85 24.99 -27.36
N VAL A 60 -27.55 24.96 -27.12
CA VAL A 60 -26.79 23.74 -26.84
C VAL A 60 -26.48 23.69 -25.35
N ILE A 61 -26.85 22.59 -24.69
CA ILE A 61 -26.52 22.30 -23.30
C ILE A 61 -25.58 21.10 -23.30
N THR A 62 -24.35 21.27 -22.80
CA THR A 62 -23.39 20.18 -22.66
C THR A 62 -23.40 19.67 -21.22
N ILE A 63 -23.45 18.35 -21.08
CA ILE A 63 -23.20 17.62 -19.85
C ILE A 63 -21.81 17.00 -20.00
N GLU A 64 -20.93 17.30 -19.06
CA GLU A 64 -19.56 16.79 -19.03
C GLU A 64 -19.24 16.29 -17.63
N ASP A 65 -18.36 15.31 -17.57
CA ASP A 65 -17.74 14.86 -16.34
C ASP A 65 -16.25 15.18 -16.37
N THR A 66 -15.82 15.97 -15.40
CA THR A 66 -14.44 16.42 -15.25
C THR A 66 -13.91 16.13 -13.85
N THR A 67 -14.70 15.44 -13.01
CA THR A 67 -14.34 15.16 -11.63
C THR A 67 -13.73 13.78 -11.57
N ALA A 68 -12.55 13.67 -10.97
CA ALA A 68 -11.95 12.36 -10.76
C ALA A 68 -12.56 11.65 -9.54
N PRO A 69 -12.53 10.30 -9.52
CA PRO A 69 -12.90 9.54 -8.33
C PRO A 69 -12.04 9.93 -7.12
N THR A 70 -12.64 9.83 -5.94
CA THR A 70 -12.01 10.13 -4.65
C THR A 70 -11.94 8.90 -3.77
N TRP A 71 -10.83 8.73 -3.04
CA TRP A 71 -10.67 7.62 -2.10
C TRP A 71 -11.51 7.85 -0.85
N THR A 72 -12.32 6.86 -0.48
CA THR A 72 -13.06 6.84 0.80
C THR A 72 -12.29 6.11 1.89
N THR A 73 -11.37 5.22 1.52
CA THR A 73 -10.37 4.71 2.45
C THR A 73 -9.43 5.83 2.85
N GLU A 74 -9.34 6.11 4.15
CA GLU A 74 -8.47 7.15 4.69
C GLU A 74 -7.00 6.78 4.51
N ALA A 75 -6.19 7.76 4.10
CA ALA A 75 -4.77 7.57 3.84
C ALA A 75 -4.03 6.99 5.05
N GLY A 76 -3.19 5.98 4.82
CA GLY A 76 -2.37 5.34 5.85
C GLY A 76 -3.09 4.28 6.68
N THR A 77 -4.43 4.13 6.57
CA THR A 77 -5.16 3.09 7.32
C THR A 77 -4.84 1.66 6.88
N LEU A 78 -4.29 1.50 5.67
CA LEU A 78 -3.80 0.22 5.16
C LEU A 78 -2.33 -0.04 5.50
N ASN A 79 -1.61 0.93 6.08
CA ASN A 79 -0.22 0.73 6.48
C ASN A 79 -0.16 -0.22 7.67
N VAL A 80 0.79 -1.14 7.64
CA VAL A 80 0.97 -2.14 8.70
C VAL A 80 2.44 -2.46 8.89
N THR A 81 2.79 -2.88 10.11
CA THR A 81 4.10 -3.44 10.44
C THR A 81 3.93 -4.93 10.72
N VAL A 82 4.83 -5.74 10.18
CA VAL A 82 4.77 -7.21 10.22
C VAL A 82 6.16 -7.74 10.58
N GLN A 83 6.23 -8.67 11.52
CA GLN A 83 7.48 -9.39 11.80
C GLN A 83 7.86 -10.23 10.58
N CYS A 84 9.14 -10.25 10.22
CA CYS A 84 9.60 -10.87 8.97
C CYS A 84 9.27 -12.38 8.87
N SER A 85 9.15 -13.07 10.02
CA SER A 85 8.78 -14.48 10.09
C SER A 85 7.27 -14.74 9.89
N ASP A 86 6.43 -13.70 9.88
CA ASP A 86 4.98 -13.82 9.70
C ASP A 86 4.57 -13.62 8.23
N ALA A 87 4.83 -14.65 7.43
CA ALA A 87 4.43 -14.69 6.03
C ALA A 87 2.91 -14.57 5.80
N THR A 88 2.11 -14.96 6.80
CA THR A 88 0.63 -14.90 6.69
C THR A 88 0.18 -13.46 6.81
N ALA A 89 0.67 -12.71 7.81
CA ALA A 89 0.37 -11.30 7.97
C ALA A 89 0.85 -10.47 6.77
N LEU A 90 2.03 -10.78 6.20
CA LEU A 90 2.48 -10.16 4.95
C LEU A 90 1.53 -10.43 3.79
N THR A 91 1.09 -11.67 3.62
CA THR A 91 0.13 -12.04 2.58
C THR A 91 -1.19 -11.30 2.77
N THR A 92 -1.71 -11.24 4.00
CA THR A 92 -2.93 -10.49 4.32
C THR A 92 -2.77 -9.00 4.01
N ALA A 93 -1.67 -8.37 4.41
CA ALA A 93 -1.37 -6.96 4.14
C ALA A 93 -1.33 -6.67 2.62
N GLN A 94 -0.71 -7.57 1.84
CA GLN A 94 -0.62 -7.45 0.39
C GLN A 94 -1.98 -7.63 -0.32
N THR A 95 -2.96 -8.27 0.30
CA THR A 95 -4.32 -8.44 -0.25
C THR A 95 -5.29 -7.31 0.11
N GLN A 96 -4.90 -6.41 1.02
CA GLN A 96 -5.73 -5.24 1.34
C GLN A 96 -5.88 -4.31 0.13
N PHE A 97 -7.00 -3.60 0.09
CA PHE A 97 -7.39 -2.80 -1.05
C PHE A 97 -8.18 -1.56 -0.61
N PRO A 98 -7.89 -0.36 -1.15
CA PRO A 98 -8.68 0.83 -0.86
C PRO A 98 -10.01 0.81 -1.64
N VAL A 99 -10.91 1.70 -1.25
CA VAL A 99 -12.21 1.93 -1.88
C VAL A 99 -12.30 3.39 -2.31
N ALA A 100 -12.90 3.63 -3.48
CA ALA A 100 -13.15 4.94 -4.03
C ALA A 100 -14.64 5.17 -4.27
N THR A 101 -15.03 6.41 -4.48
CA THR A 101 -16.36 6.84 -4.94
C THR A 101 -16.22 7.97 -5.93
N ASP A 102 -17.16 8.07 -6.85
CA ASP A 102 -17.31 9.21 -7.74
C ASP A 102 -18.74 9.76 -7.69
N SER A 103 -18.91 11.05 -8.01
CA SER A 103 -20.22 11.72 -7.97
C SER A 103 -21.09 11.52 -9.21
N CYS A 104 -20.46 11.13 -10.31
CA CYS A 104 -21.00 11.08 -11.65
C CYS A 104 -20.89 9.67 -12.25
N ASP A 105 -19.94 8.87 -11.78
CA ASP A 105 -19.80 7.43 -12.03
C ASP A 105 -20.24 6.59 -10.82
N GLY A 106 -21.17 5.66 -11.06
CA GLY A 106 -21.70 4.75 -10.04
C GLY A 106 -20.86 3.50 -9.81
N ASP A 107 -19.90 3.18 -10.68
CA ASP A 107 -19.04 1.99 -10.61
C ASP A 107 -17.55 2.35 -10.78
N VAL A 108 -16.90 2.62 -9.64
CA VAL A 108 -15.45 2.84 -9.56
C VAL A 108 -14.70 1.61 -9.03
N SER A 109 -15.13 0.41 -9.41
CA SER A 109 -14.52 -0.85 -8.96
C SER A 109 -13.25 -1.25 -9.74
N ASN A 110 -12.97 -0.60 -10.87
CA ASN A 110 -11.83 -0.83 -11.77
C ASN A 110 -10.48 -0.28 -11.24
N ILE A 111 -10.27 -0.35 -9.93
CA ILE A 111 -9.06 0.11 -9.26
C ILE A 111 -7.86 -0.75 -9.70
N VAL A 112 -6.78 -0.08 -10.09
CA VAL A 112 -5.53 -0.69 -10.53
C VAL A 112 -4.49 -0.61 -9.42
N LYS A 113 -3.97 -1.77 -8.99
CA LYS A 113 -2.85 -1.88 -8.04
C LYS A 113 -1.52 -1.98 -8.80
N THR A 114 -0.53 -1.21 -8.36
CA THR A 114 0.88 -1.42 -8.68
C THR A 114 1.60 -1.89 -7.41
N SER A 115 2.12 -3.11 -7.43
CA SER A 115 2.85 -3.67 -6.28
C SER A 115 4.29 -3.17 -6.27
N GLY A 116 4.76 -2.73 -5.10
CA GLY A 116 6.16 -2.36 -4.89
C GLY A 116 7.07 -3.57 -4.74
N ALA A 117 8.33 -3.42 -5.13
CA ALA A 117 9.38 -4.36 -4.74
C ALA A 117 9.74 -4.18 -3.25
N PHE A 118 10.33 -5.21 -2.66
CA PHE A 118 10.90 -5.09 -1.31
C PHE A 118 12.12 -4.18 -1.34
N VAL A 119 12.19 -3.25 -0.39
CA VAL A 119 13.35 -2.38 -0.15
C VAL A 119 13.84 -2.65 1.26
N ALA A 120 15.01 -3.30 1.36
CA ALA A 120 15.61 -3.64 2.63
C ALA A 120 16.06 -2.39 3.41
N SER A 121 16.00 -2.48 4.73
CA SER A 121 16.53 -1.48 5.65
C SER A 121 18.06 -1.52 5.64
N GLU A 122 18.69 -0.36 5.83
CA GLU A 122 20.14 -0.29 5.97
C GLU A 122 20.59 -1.09 7.20
N GLY A 123 21.53 -2.02 6.99
CA GLY A 123 22.10 -2.83 8.06
C GLY A 123 21.23 -4.00 8.53
N CYS A 124 20.03 -4.23 7.97
CA CYS A 124 19.15 -5.33 8.36
C CYS A 124 18.40 -5.80 7.11
N ALA A 125 18.99 -6.75 6.37
CA ALA A 125 18.56 -7.14 5.03
C ALA A 125 17.19 -7.84 5.01
N ASN A 126 16.77 -8.37 6.15
CA ASN A 126 15.53 -9.09 6.40
C ASN A 126 14.41 -8.19 6.98
N ALA A 127 14.68 -6.92 7.29
CA ALA A 127 13.66 -5.89 7.51
C ALA A 127 13.65 -4.89 6.37
N GLY A 128 12.57 -4.13 6.23
CA GLY A 128 12.43 -3.20 5.12
C GLY A 128 10.99 -2.80 4.85
N THR A 129 10.69 -2.40 3.63
CA THR A 129 9.33 -2.00 3.25
C THR A 129 8.92 -2.51 1.88
N TYR A 130 7.61 -2.69 1.71
CA TYR A 130 6.95 -2.69 0.41
C TYR A 130 6.10 -1.42 0.30
N THR A 131 6.11 -0.77 -0.88
CA THR A 131 5.25 0.38 -1.17
C THR A 131 4.32 0.06 -2.33
N ASN A 132 3.04 -0.16 -2.03
CA ASN A 132 2.01 -0.41 -3.03
C ASN A 132 1.26 0.89 -3.35
N THR A 133 0.87 1.07 -4.60
CA THR A 133 0.09 2.23 -5.04
C THR A 133 -1.15 1.81 -5.81
N TRP A 134 -2.21 2.61 -5.73
CA TRP A 134 -3.44 2.42 -6.49
C TRP A 134 -3.88 3.68 -7.21
N THR A 135 -4.48 3.48 -8.37
CA THR A 135 -5.18 4.50 -9.16
C THR A 135 -6.51 3.94 -9.61
N VAL A 136 -7.51 4.78 -9.76
CA VAL A 136 -8.81 4.42 -10.34
C VAL A 136 -9.23 5.47 -11.36
N LYS A 137 -10.01 5.05 -12.35
CA LYS A 137 -10.46 5.90 -13.45
C LYS A 137 -11.97 5.74 -13.60
N ASP A 138 -12.68 6.84 -13.72
CA ASP A 138 -14.11 6.81 -14.03
C ASP A 138 -14.37 6.44 -15.51
N ASP A 139 -15.64 6.23 -15.85
CA ASP A 139 -16.11 5.98 -17.22
C ASP A 139 -15.77 7.08 -18.24
N CYS A 140 -15.40 8.28 -17.78
CA CYS A 140 -15.07 9.44 -18.62
C CYS A 140 -13.57 9.66 -18.78
N GLY A 141 -12.77 8.85 -18.11
CA GLY A 141 -11.32 8.87 -18.20
C GLY A 141 -10.62 9.75 -17.16
N ASN A 142 -11.32 10.39 -16.23
CA ASN A 142 -10.72 11.14 -15.14
C ASN A 142 -10.06 10.16 -14.16
N THR A 143 -8.85 10.47 -13.71
CA THR A 143 -8.03 9.56 -12.89
C THR A 143 -7.86 10.13 -11.50
N SER A 144 -8.04 9.30 -10.48
CA SER A 144 -7.86 9.66 -9.08
C SER A 144 -6.42 10.09 -8.77
N ASP A 145 -6.24 10.74 -7.63
CA ASP A 145 -4.93 10.80 -6.98
C ASP A 145 -4.42 9.38 -6.65
N ILE A 146 -3.12 9.25 -6.42
CA ILE A 146 -2.49 7.98 -6.05
C ILE A 146 -2.77 7.67 -4.57
N TYR A 147 -3.41 6.53 -4.29
CA TYR A 147 -3.44 5.97 -2.93
C TYR A 147 -2.16 5.17 -2.68
N THR A 148 -1.57 5.28 -1.49
CA THR A 148 -0.32 4.59 -1.13
C THR A 148 -0.49 3.77 0.14
N GLN A 149 0.07 2.56 0.14
CA GLN A 149 0.23 1.70 1.31
C GLN A 149 1.71 1.40 1.50
N VAL A 150 2.17 1.50 2.75
CA VAL A 150 3.49 1.06 3.18
C VAL A 150 3.31 -0.13 4.12
N ILE A 151 3.88 -1.27 3.73
CA ILE A 151 3.99 -2.45 4.58
C ILE A 151 5.42 -2.47 5.10
N THR A 152 5.61 -2.34 6.41
CA THR A 152 6.91 -2.41 7.07
C THR A 152 7.16 -3.83 7.54
N ILE A 153 8.30 -4.38 7.15
CA ILE A 153 8.82 -5.64 7.67
C ILE A 153 9.83 -5.30 8.74
N GLU A 154 9.69 -5.88 9.92
CA GLU A 154 10.63 -5.70 11.03
C GLU A 154 11.18 -7.04 11.52
N ASP A 155 12.35 -6.97 12.15
CA ASP A 155 12.88 -8.10 12.90
C ASP A 155 13.21 -7.68 14.33
N THR A 156 12.40 -8.17 15.26
CA THR A 156 12.52 -7.89 16.70
C THR A 156 12.90 -9.12 17.52
N THR A 157 13.19 -10.26 16.87
CA THR A 157 13.41 -11.54 17.54
C THR A 157 14.89 -11.86 17.55
N ALA A 158 15.45 -12.20 18.72
CA ALA A 158 16.85 -12.61 18.80
C ALA A 158 17.06 -14.05 18.34
N PRO A 159 18.26 -14.40 17.83
CA PRO A 159 18.57 -15.76 17.43
C PRO A 159 18.43 -16.76 18.58
N THR A 160 18.01 -17.98 18.28
CA THR A 160 17.89 -19.05 19.28
C THR A 160 19.04 -20.05 19.15
N TRP A 161 19.69 -20.37 20.27
CA TRP A 161 20.70 -21.44 20.32
C TRP A 161 20.07 -22.81 19.99
N THR A 162 20.57 -23.47 18.95
CA THR A 162 20.17 -24.86 18.61
C THR A 162 21.08 -25.88 19.27
N THR A 163 22.29 -25.48 19.66
CA THR A 163 23.14 -26.29 20.53
C THR A 163 22.51 -26.38 21.93
N GLN A 164 22.08 -27.58 22.30
CA GLN A 164 21.48 -27.81 23.62
C GLN A 164 22.51 -27.57 24.74
N ALA A 165 22.06 -26.91 25.80
CA ALA A 165 22.89 -26.63 26.97
C ALA A 165 23.56 -27.90 27.52
N GLY A 166 24.86 -27.82 27.77
CA GLY A 166 25.67 -28.90 28.35
C GLY A 166 26.14 -29.98 27.36
N THR A 167 25.70 -29.98 26.10
CA THR A 167 26.17 -30.95 25.09
C THR A 167 27.65 -30.78 24.71
N LEU A 168 28.18 -29.57 24.90
CA LEU A 168 29.60 -29.25 24.70
C LEU A 168 30.44 -29.41 25.99
N ASN A 169 29.85 -29.91 27.08
CA ASN A 169 30.61 -30.14 28.31
C ASN A 169 31.46 -31.39 28.16
N VAL A 170 32.77 -31.28 28.40
CA VAL A 170 33.71 -32.40 28.34
C VAL A 170 34.62 -32.38 29.56
N THR A 171 34.84 -33.55 30.15
CA THR A 171 35.85 -33.76 31.20
C THR A 171 37.03 -34.51 30.59
N VAL A 172 38.24 -33.94 30.70
CA VAL A 172 39.48 -34.53 30.17
C VAL A 172 40.52 -34.67 31.28
N GLN A 173 41.49 -35.58 31.09
CA GLN A 173 42.62 -35.70 32.01
C GLN A 173 43.60 -34.55 31.81
N CYS A 174 44.21 -34.05 32.90
CA CYS A 174 45.17 -32.94 32.82
C CYS A 174 46.41 -33.26 31.96
N SER A 175 46.73 -34.53 31.76
CA SER A 175 47.80 -34.99 30.88
C SER A 175 47.40 -35.08 29.40
N ASP A 176 46.11 -34.99 29.07
CA ASP A 176 45.59 -35.13 27.71
C ASP A 176 45.39 -33.76 27.04
N ALA A 177 46.50 -33.18 26.60
CA ALA A 177 46.50 -31.87 25.93
C ALA A 177 45.71 -31.88 24.60
N THR A 178 45.67 -33.03 23.90
CA THR A 178 44.94 -33.18 22.65
C THR A 178 43.44 -33.11 22.90
N ALA A 179 42.92 -33.87 23.87
CA ALA A 179 41.50 -33.82 24.23
C ALA A 179 41.09 -32.42 24.73
N LEU A 180 41.94 -31.76 25.52
CA LEU A 180 41.70 -30.37 25.94
C LEU A 180 41.60 -29.42 24.74
N THR A 181 42.52 -29.53 23.77
CA THR A 181 42.50 -28.72 22.55
C THR A 181 41.23 -28.96 21.75
N THR A 182 40.84 -30.22 21.54
CA THR A 182 39.60 -30.59 20.85
C THR A 182 38.37 -30.02 21.55
N ALA A 183 38.29 -30.11 22.89
CA ALA A 183 37.19 -29.53 23.65
C ALA A 183 37.09 -28.01 23.48
N GLN A 184 38.23 -27.30 23.45
CA GLN A 184 38.26 -25.85 23.25
C GLN A 184 37.90 -25.40 21.83
N THR A 185 37.99 -26.29 20.84
CA THR A 185 37.54 -26.01 19.45
C THR A 185 36.04 -26.22 19.23
N GLN A 186 35.31 -26.76 20.21
CA GLN A 186 33.86 -26.88 20.11
C GLN A 186 33.20 -25.51 20.07
N PHE A 187 32.18 -25.38 19.24
CA PHE A 187 31.53 -24.11 18.94
C PHE A 187 30.01 -24.32 18.89
N PRO A 188 29.21 -23.48 19.56
CA PRO A 188 27.76 -23.60 19.50
C PRO A 188 27.23 -23.11 18.16
N VAL A 189 25.99 -23.49 17.85
CA VAL A 189 25.24 -23.04 16.69
C VAL A 189 23.90 -22.46 17.14
N ALA A 190 23.41 -21.49 16.38
CA ALA A 190 22.14 -20.81 16.58
C ALA A 190 21.38 -20.72 15.25
N THR A 191 20.09 -20.42 15.34
CA THR A 191 19.20 -20.18 14.19
C THR A 191 18.30 -19.01 14.50
N ASP A 192 17.89 -18.30 13.48
CA ASP A 192 16.93 -17.21 13.60
C ASP A 192 15.81 -17.41 12.57
N SER A 193 14.60 -16.93 12.88
CA SER A 193 13.45 -17.06 11.99
C SER A 193 13.45 -16.05 10.85
N CYS A 194 14.29 -15.04 10.97
CA CYS A 194 14.36 -13.85 10.15
C CYS A 194 15.73 -13.66 9.50
N ASP A 195 16.79 -14.10 10.16
CA ASP A 195 18.16 -14.11 9.65
C ASP A 195 18.59 -15.52 9.20
N GLY A 196 18.95 -15.61 7.91
CA GLY A 196 19.44 -16.83 7.29
C GLY A 196 20.92 -17.13 7.55
N ASP A 197 21.69 -16.16 8.03
CA ASP A 197 23.13 -16.25 8.32
C ASP A 197 23.44 -15.89 9.78
N VAL A 198 23.12 -16.80 10.69
CA VAL A 198 23.43 -16.65 12.12
C VAL A 198 24.86 -17.11 12.43
N SER A 199 25.85 -16.53 11.76
CA SER A 199 27.28 -16.83 11.95
C SER A 199 28.00 -15.88 12.90
N ASN A 200 27.37 -14.78 13.31
CA ASN A 200 27.93 -13.78 14.22
C ASN A 200 27.89 -14.22 15.70
N ILE A 201 28.47 -15.38 15.97
CA ILE A 201 28.61 -15.98 17.30
C ILE A 201 29.96 -15.58 17.89
N VAL A 202 29.94 -14.96 19.07
CA VAL A 202 31.12 -14.41 19.74
C VAL A 202 31.33 -15.06 21.10
N LYS A 203 32.55 -15.56 21.36
CA LYS A 203 32.95 -16.02 22.69
C LYS A 203 33.23 -14.80 23.57
N THR A 204 32.42 -14.61 24.61
CA THR A 204 32.57 -13.46 25.52
C THR A 204 33.40 -13.80 26.77
N SER A 205 33.47 -15.08 27.16
CA SER A 205 34.27 -15.53 28.30
C SER A 205 34.79 -16.97 28.12
N GLY A 206 35.75 -17.38 28.95
CA GLY A 206 36.35 -18.72 28.87
C GLY A 206 37.71 -18.90 29.52
N ALA A 207 38.05 -18.12 30.54
CA ALA A 207 39.33 -18.27 31.24
C ALA A 207 39.34 -19.55 32.09
N PHE A 208 40.53 -20.14 32.28
CA PHE A 208 40.72 -21.26 33.20
C PHE A 208 40.54 -20.78 34.64
N VAL A 209 39.77 -21.54 35.43
CA VAL A 209 39.63 -21.34 36.87
C VAL A 209 40.12 -22.61 37.55
N ALA A 210 41.23 -22.50 38.29
CA ALA A 210 41.78 -23.61 39.05
C ALA A 210 40.87 -23.98 40.22
N SER A 211 40.81 -25.27 40.53
CA SER A 211 40.13 -25.78 41.71
C SER A 211 40.88 -25.40 42.98
N GLU A 212 40.13 -25.15 44.06
CA GLU A 212 40.72 -24.83 45.36
C GLU A 212 41.68 -25.94 45.82
N GLY A 213 42.91 -25.56 46.18
CA GLY A 213 43.95 -26.49 46.64
C GLY A 213 44.58 -27.36 45.52
N CYS A 214 44.21 -27.18 44.25
CA CYS A 214 44.75 -27.98 43.13
C CYS A 214 44.94 -27.13 41.87
N ALA A 215 46.13 -26.53 41.70
CA ALA A 215 46.42 -25.59 40.62
C ALA A 215 46.37 -26.20 39.20
N ASN A 216 46.53 -27.52 39.07
CA ASN A 216 46.54 -28.25 37.80
C ASN A 216 45.21 -28.93 37.46
N ALA A 217 44.17 -28.70 38.26
CA ALA A 217 42.79 -29.12 37.98
C ALA A 217 41.88 -27.90 38.03
N GLY A 218 40.80 -27.90 37.26
CA GLY A 218 39.91 -26.74 37.17
C GLY A 218 38.95 -26.83 36.00
N THR A 219 38.30 -25.71 35.70
CA THR A 219 37.28 -25.62 34.66
C THR A 219 37.55 -24.46 33.70
N TYR A 220 37.12 -24.64 32.46
CA TYR A 220 36.88 -23.54 31.52
C TYR A 220 35.37 -23.37 31.40
N THR A 221 34.87 -22.18 31.72
CA THR A 221 33.45 -21.85 31.53
C THR A 221 33.34 -20.86 30.40
N ASN A 222 32.95 -21.34 29.23
CA ASN A 222 32.83 -20.53 28.02
C ASN A 222 31.42 -19.92 27.95
N THR A 223 31.34 -18.61 27.75
CA THR A 223 30.08 -17.90 27.45
C THR A 223 30.11 -17.40 26.02
N TRP A 224 28.98 -17.47 25.35
CA TRP A 224 28.81 -17.05 23.96
C TRP A 224 27.63 -16.08 23.86
N THR A 225 27.71 -15.16 22.90
CA THR A 225 26.60 -14.30 22.48
C THR A 225 26.42 -14.44 20.98
N VAL A 226 25.23 -14.20 20.49
CA VAL A 226 24.95 -14.18 19.05
C VAL A 226 24.04 -13.03 18.70
N ASN A 227 24.35 -12.36 17.60
CA ASN A 227 23.57 -11.26 17.05
C ASN A 227 23.03 -11.66 15.68
N ASP A 228 21.78 -11.33 15.39
CA ASP A 228 21.31 -11.29 14.01
C ASP A 228 21.77 -10.01 13.31
N ASP A 229 21.55 -9.96 11.99
CA ASP A 229 21.79 -8.78 11.16
C ASP A 229 21.05 -7.53 11.66
N CYS A 230 19.91 -7.67 12.32
CA CYS A 230 19.08 -6.56 12.81
C CYS A 230 19.48 -6.07 14.21
N GLY A 231 20.50 -6.68 14.80
CA GLY A 231 21.08 -6.30 16.08
C GLY A 231 20.39 -6.94 17.30
N ASN A 232 19.43 -7.85 17.14
CA ASN A 232 18.85 -8.57 18.27
C ASN A 232 19.87 -9.60 18.78
N THR A 233 20.00 -9.72 20.11
CA THR A 233 21.09 -10.47 20.77
C THR A 233 20.57 -11.56 21.71
N SER A 234 21.22 -12.73 21.71
CA SER A 234 21.01 -13.84 22.65
C SER A 234 22.24 -14.22 23.46
#